data_AF-A0A379PLJ2-F1
#
_entry.id   AF-A0A379PLJ2-F1
#
_cell.length_a   1.000
_cell.length_b   1.000
_cell.length_c   1.000
_cell.angle_alpha   90.00
_cell.angle_beta   90.00
_cell.angle_gamma   90.00
#
_symmetry.space_group_name_H-M   'P 1'
#
loop_
_entity.id
_entity.type
_entity.pdbx_description
1 polymer ?
#
loop_
_entity_poly.entity_id
_entity_poly.type
_entity_poly.pdbx_seq_one_letter_code
_entity_poly.pdbx_strand_id
1 'polypeptide(L)'
;MSADLLTRFKQYRLSVDLERIRLSAVPDELQPLVKAYREALNRQLADPENESWGSLGPNERHNALQEVYLAFAPKIDRPKGNCPRCGGTGHIQAFSHVRGGTCLKCDGSGTIKTL
;
A
#
# COMPACT_ATOMS: atom_id res chain seq x y z
N MET A 1 -8.89 15.76 -3.25
CA MET A 1 -10.00 14.77 -3.29
C MET A 1 -9.57 13.33 -2.96
N SER A 2 -8.29 12.92 -3.03
CA SER A 2 -7.88 11.52 -2.85
C SER A 2 -7.76 11.03 -1.39
N ALA A 3 -7.37 11.88 -0.44
CA ALA A 3 -7.19 11.47 0.97
C ALA A 3 -8.52 11.09 1.64
N ASP A 4 -9.61 11.77 1.26
CA ASP A 4 -10.96 11.45 1.73
C ASP A 4 -11.44 10.09 1.19
N LEU A 5 -11.20 9.83 -0.10
CA LEU A 5 -11.63 8.60 -0.77
C LEU A 5 -10.98 7.33 -0.19
N LEU A 6 -9.67 7.38 0.10
CA LEU A 6 -8.96 6.24 0.72
C LEU A 6 -9.37 6.00 2.17
N THR A 7 -9.72 7.06 2.89
CA THR A 7 -10.26 6.95 4.26
C THR A 7 -11.62 6.26 4.24
N ARG A 8 -12.50 6.68 3.33
CA ARG A 8 -13.81 6.06 3.12
C ARG A 8 -13.70 4.60 2.67
N PHE A 9 -12.77 4.29 1.77
CA PHE A 9 -12.51 2.90 1.36
C PHE A 9 -12.05 2.02 2.53
N LYS A 10 -11.17 2.55 3.39
CA LYS A 10 -10.71 1.83 4.60
C LYS A 10 -11.89 1.48 5.50
N GLN A 11 -12.80 2.42 5.75
CA GLN A 11 -14.00 2.19 6.54
C GLN A 11 -14.93 1.18 5.86
N TYR A 12 -15.16 1.35 4.55
CA TYR A 12 -16.03 0.47 3.77
C TYR A 12 -15.55 -0.99 3.81
N ARG A 13 -14.26 -1.24 3.63
CA ARG A 13 -13.65 -2.58 3.73
C ARG A 13 -13.89 -3.25 5.09
N LEU A 14 -13.98 -2.47 6.17
CA LEU A 14 -14.26 -3.02 7.50
C LEU A 14 -15.74 -3.36 7.69
N SER A 15 -16.63 -2.73 6.93
CA SER A 15 -18.07 -2.96 6.99
C SER A 15 -18.59 -4.06 6.06
N VAL A 16 -17.81 -4.47 5.05
CA VAL A 16 -18.26 -5.46 4.05
C VAL A 16 -17.16 -6.44 3.66
N ASP A 17 -17.56 -7.63 3.23
CA ASP A 17 -16.67 -8.59 2.60
C ASP A 17 -16.43 -8.21 1.13
N LEU A 18 -15.30 -7.55 0.86
CA LEU A 18 -14.94 -7.09 -0.49
C LEU A 18 -14.70 -8.24 -1.48
N GLU A 19 -14.46 -9.45 -1.01
CA GLU A 19 -14.24 -10.63 -1.86
C GLU A 19 -15.57 -11.20 -2.36
N ARG A 20 -16.64 -11.08 -1.56
CA ARG A 20 -17.96 -11.65 -1.88
C ARG A 20 -18.99 -10.64 -2.37
N ILE A 21 -18.78 -9.34 -2.14
CA ILE A 21 -19.74 -8.31 -2.55
C ILE A 21 -19.90 -8.26 -4.07
N ARG A 22 -21.10 -7.96 -4.57
CA ARG A 22 -21.30 -7.70 -6.00
C ARG A 22 -20.77 -6.31 -6.33
N LEU A 23 -20.05 -6.14 -7.45
CA LEU A 23 -19.54 -4.83 -7.87
C LEU A 23 -20.65 -3.78 -8.01
N SER A 24 -21.85 -4.19 -8.45
CA SER A 24 -23.02 -3.32 -8.55
C SER A 24 -23.59 -2.85 -7.21
N ALA A 25 -23.22 -3.50 -6.11
CA ALA A 25 -23.61 -3.08 -4.76
C ALA A 25 -22.55 -2.17 -4.11
N VAL A 26 -21.44 -1.91 -4.79
CA VAL A 26 -20.38 -1.01 -4.31
C VAL A 26 -20.73 0.43 -4.72
N PRO A 27 -20.65 1.41 -3.80
CA PRO A 27 -20.81 2.83 -4.13
C PRO A 27 -19.92 3.22 -5.31
N ASP A 28 -20.45 3.99 -6.26
CA ASP A 28 -19.80 4.28 -7.55
C ASP A 28 -18.40 4.88 -7.37
N GLU A 29 -18.23 5.76 -6.38
CA GLU A 29 -16.94 6.38 -6.06
C GLU A 29 -15.90 5.39 -5.53
N LEU A 30 -16.32 4.29 -4.91
CA LEU A 30 -15.44 3.26 -4.35
C LEU A 30 -15.15 2.11 -5.32
N GLN A 31 -15.94 1.98 -6.40
CA GLN A 31 -15.74 0.92 -7.39
C GLN A 31 -14.31 0.85 -7.95
N PRO A 32 -13.63 1.96 -8.29
CA PRO A 32 -12.25 1.89 -8.78
C PRO A 32 -11.29 1.25 -7.77
N LEU A 33 -11.45 1.55 -6.48
CA LEU A 33 -10.61 1.02 -5.41
C LEU A 33 -10.90 -0.47 -5.15
N VAL A 34 -12.18 -0.87 -5.20
CA VAL A 34 -12.56 -2.29 -5.08
C VAL A 34 -12.05 -3.11 -6.26
N LYS A 35 -12.15 -2.59 -7.49
CA LYS A 35 -11.60 -3.26 -8.69
C LYS A 35 -10.09 -3.44 -8.57
N ALA A 36 -9.37 -2.36 -8.24
CA ALA A 36 -7.93 -2.43 -8.04
C ALA A 36 -7.52 -3.41 -6.93
N TYR A 37 -8.29 -3.47 -5.83
CA TYR A 37 -8.04 -4.44 -4.76
C TYR A 37 -8.19 -5.89 -5.24
N ARG A 38 -9.25 -6.19 -6.00
CA ARG A 38 -9.48 -7.54 -6.56
C ARG A 38 -8.40 -7.95 -7.55
N GLU A 39 -7.99 -7.02 -8.41
CA GLU A 39 -6.87 -7.25 -9.33
C GLU A 39 -5.56 -7.49 -8.59
N ALA A 40 -5.31 -6.75 -7.50
CA ALA A 40 -4.14 -6.96 -6.66
C ALA A 40 -4.19 -8.33 -5.96
N LEU A 41 -5.35 -8.75 -5.42
CA LEU A 41 -5.51 -10.09 -4.86
C LEU A 41 -5.21 -11.19 -5.88
N ASN A 42 -5.68 -11.06 -7.12
CA ASN A 42 -5.38 -12.02 -8.19
C ASN A 42 -3.88 -12.12 -8.47
N ARG A 43 -3.12 -11.02 -8.39
CA ARG A 43 -1.66 -11.03 -8.58
C ARG A 43 -0.89 -11.69 -7.42
N GLN A 44 -1.51 -11.81 -6.25
CA GLN A 44 -0.88 -12.45 -5.08
C GLN A 44 -1.10 -13.96 -5.06
N LEU A 45 -1.98 -14.51 -5.91
CA LEU A 45 -2.14 -15.96 -6.06
C LEU A 45 -0.89 -16.53 -6.73
N ALA A 46 -0.40 -17.65 -6.22
CA ALA A 46 0.75 -18.33 -6.82
C ALA A 46 0.32 -19.03 -8.13
N ASP A 47 -0.90 -19.59 -8.12
CA ASP A 47 -1.53 -20.19 -9.29
C ASP A 47 -2.98 -19.68 -9.44
N PRO A 48 -3.21 -18.65 -10.28
CA PRO A 48 -4.54 -18.08 -10.49
C PRO A 48 -5.56 -19.03 -11.13
N GLU A 49 -5.14 -20.13 -11.75
CA GLU A 49 -6.07 -21.09 -12.38
C GLU A 49 -6.60 -22.11 -11.37
N ASN A 50 -5.83 -22.41 -10.32
CA ASN A 50 -6.16 -23.45 -9.34
C ASN A 50 -6.41 -22.94 -7.92
N GLU A 51 -6.00 -21.72 -7.59
CA GLU A 51 -6.21 -21.12 -6.28
C GLU A 51 -7.33 -20.08 -6.28
N SER A 52 -7.91 -19.86 -5.10
CA SER A 52 -8.88 -18.78 -4.87
C SER A 52 -8.35 -17.81 -3.84
N TRP A 53 -8.97 -16.64 -3.69
CA TRP A 53 -8.60 -15.68 -2.65
C TRP A 53 -8.67 -16.27 -1.22
N GLY A 54 -9.42 -17.35 -1.01
CA GLY A 54 -9.45 -18.09 0.25
C GLY A 54 -8.09 -18.68 0.66
N SER A 55 -7.20 -18.94 -0.30
CA SER A 55 -5.84 -19.44 -0.06
C SER A 55 -4.88 -18.34 0.41
N LEU A 56 -5.23 -17.06 0.23
CA LEU A 56 -4.35 -15.94 0.57
C LEU A 56 -4.27 -15.72 2.09
N GLY A 57 -3.04 -15.66 2.60
CA GLY A 57 -2.76 -15.37 3.99
C GLY A 57 -2.79 -13.86 4.33
N PRO A 58 -2.52 -13.51 5.59
CA PRO A 58 -2.54 -12.12 6.04
C PRO A 58 -1.55 -11.20 5.29
N ASN A 59 -0.40 -11.75 4.86
CA ASN A 59 0.65 -10.98 4.20
C ASN A 59 0.28 -10.64 2.75
N GLU A 60 -0.25 -11.59 2.00
CA GLU A 60 -0.70 -11.39 0.62
C GLU A 60 -1.85 -10.38 0.58
N ARG A 61 -2.79 -10.50 1.52
CA ARG A 61 -3.90 -9.56 1.69
C ARG A 61 -3.40 -8.16 2.07
N HIS A 62 -2.38 -8.07 2.92
CA HIS A 62 -1.73 -6.81 3.26
C HIS A 62 -1.07 -6.17 2.03
N ASN A 63 -0.33 -6.94 1.24
CA ASN A 63 0.35 -6.48 0.03
C ASN A 63 -0.64 -5.95 -1.00
N ALA A 64 -1.72 -6.71 -1.28
CA ALA A 64 -2.77 -6.28 -2.19
C ALA A 64 -3.40 -4.95 -1.76
N LEU A 65 -3.60 -4.76 -0.45
CA LEU A 65 -4.10 -3.50 0.09
C LEU A 65 -3.08 -2.36 -0.05
N GLN A 66 -1.78 -2.62 0.18
CA GLN A 66 -0.73 -1.63 -0.03
C GLN A 66 -0.64 -1.18 -1.48
N GLU A 67 -0.80 -2.08 -2.46
CA GLU A 67 -0.84 -1.72 -3.88
C GLU A 67 -1.96 -0.71 -4.18
N VAL A 68 -3.16 -0.92 -3.63
CA VAL A 68 -4.29 0.03 -3.77
C VAL A 68 -3.93 1.37 -3.15
N TYR A 69 -3.38 1.40 -1.93
CA TYR A 69 -2.97 2.65 -1.32
C TYR A 69 -1.92 3.38 -2.15
N LEU A 70 -0.91 2.68 -2.67
CA LEU A 70 0.13 3.30 -3.50
C LEU A 70 -0.41 3.85 -4.83
N ALA A 71 -1.37 3.16 -5.45
CA ALA A 71 -1.96 3.58 -6.71
C ALA A 71 -2.87 4.82 -6.58
N PHE A 72 -3.57 4.96 -5.45
CA PHE A 72 -4.58 6.00 -5.25
C PHE A 72 -4.18 7.09 -4.24
N ALA A 73 -3.11 6.89 -3.46
CA ALA A 73 -2.65 7.89 -2.52
C ALA A 73 -2.23 9.17 -3.26
N PRO A 74 -2.51 10.35 -2.67
CA PRO A 74 -1.94 11.58 -3.19
C PRO A 74 -0.42 11.40 -3.29
N LYS A 75 0.13 11.62 -4.49
CA LYS A 75 1.56 11.70 -4.68
C LYS A 75 2.03 12.96 -3.95
N ILE A 76 2.60 12.77 -2.78
CA ILE A 76 3.28 13.85 -2.07
C ILE A 76 4.57 14.08 -2.84
N ASP A 77 4.72 15.26 -3.44
CA ASP A 77 6.01 15.68 -3.98
C ASP A 77 7.02 15.73 -2.84
N ARG A 78 7.86 14.70 -2.78
CA ARG A 78 9.00 14.70 -1.89
C ARG A 78 10.08 15.55 -2.54
N PRO A 79 10.83 16.36 -1.78
CA PRO A 79 11.98 17.08 -2.32
C PRO A 79 12.86 16.10 -3.10
N LYS A 80 13.11 16.40 -4.38
CA LYS A 80 13.96 15.55 -5.22
C LYS A 80 15.32 15.38 -4.52
N GLY A 81 15.79 14.14 -4.46
CA GLY A 81 17.03 13.77 -3.78
C GLY A 81 16.82 13.19 -2.39
N ASN A 82 15.71 13.46 -1.70
CA ASN A 82 15.48 12.87 -0.36
C ASN A 82 15.29 11.35 -0.45
N CYS A 83 15.87 10.65 0.51
CA CYS A 83 15.69 9.21 0.63
C CYS A 83 14.23 8.90 0.94
N PRO A 84 13.54 8.07 0.14
CA PRO A 84 12.12 7.82 0.33
C PRO A 84 11.82 6.96 1.57
N ARG A 85 12.83 6.36 2.20
CA ARG A 85 12.63 5.56 3.41
C ARG A 85 12.65 6.41 4.68
N CYS A 86 13.56 7.37 4.79
CA CYS A 86 13.66 8.25 5.97
C CYS A 86 13.12 9.66 5.74
N GLY A 87 12.70 9.99 4.52
CA GLY A 87 12.13 11.30 4.18
C GLY A 87 13.16 12.44 4.07
N GLY A 88 14.46 12.14 4.10
CA GLY A 88 15.52 13.15 4.07
C GLY A 88 16.38 13.23 5.33
N THR A 89 15.96 12.59 6.42
CA THR A 89 16.59 12.76 7.74
C THR A 89 17.87 11.94 7.93
N GLY A 90 18.10 10.92 7.10
CA GLY A 90 19.15 9.92 7.32
C GLY A 90 18.86 8.93 8.47
N HIS A 91 17.78 9.13 9.23
CA HIS A 91 17.50 8.38 10.46
C HIS A 91 16.01 8.01 10.58
N ILE A 92 15.72 6.84 11.15
CA ILE A 92 14.36 6.37 11.42
C ILE A 92 14.25 6.05 12.90
N GLN A 93 13.57 6.92 13.65
CA GLN A 93 13.50 6.85 15.11
C GLN A 93 12.95 5.51 15.63
N ALA A 94 11.97 4.92 14.93
CA ALA A 94 11.42 3.60 15.28
C ALA A 94 12.47 2.48 15.27
N PHE A 95 13.55 2.65 14.50
CA PHE A 95 14.68 1.71 14.43
C PHE A 95 15.90 2.20 15.20
N SER A 96 15.76 3.16 16.12
CA SER A 96 16.87 3.66 16.97
C SER A 96 17.65 2.54 17.67
N HIS A 97 16.98 1.43 18.03
CA HIS A 97 17.58 0.23 18.60
C HIS A 97 18.47 -0.59 17.62
N VAL A 98 18.39 -0.34 16.31
CA VAL A 98 19.20 -1.00 15.27
C VAL A 98 20.17 0.02 14.67
N ARG A 99 21.48 -0.14 14.90
CA ARG A 99 22.54 0.79 14.43
C ARG A 99 22.21 2.27 14.70
N GLY A 100 21.66 2.56 15.87
CA GLY A 100 21.27 3.92 16.23
C GLY A 100 20.26 4.55 15.27
N GLY A 101 19.36 3.78 14.65
CA GLY A 101 18.31 4.27 13.75
C GLY A 101 18.79 4.73 12.38
N THR A 102 20.04 4.45 12.03
CA THR A 102 20.61 4.84 10.73
C THR A 102 19.79 4.24 9.57
N CYS A 103 19.34 5.09 8.65
CA CYS A 103 18.56 4.64 7.50
C CYS A 103 19.45 3.85 6.53
N LEU A 104 19.32 2.52 6.56
CA LEU A 104 20.12 1.60 5.75
C LEU A 104 19.99 1.81 4.23
N LYS A 105 18.90 2.42 3.75
CA LYS A 105 18.71 2.66 2.32
C LYS A 105 19.61 3.78 1.78
N CYS A 106 19.85 4.81 2.58
CA CYS A 106 20.71 5.96 2.21
C CYS A 106 22.01 6.00 3.01
N ASP A 107 22.26 4.97 3.83
CA ASP A 107 23.38 4.88 4.76
C ASP A 107 23.59 6.16 5.59
N GLY A 108 22.50 6.71 6.15
CA GLY A 108 22.56 7.92 6.99
C GLY A 108 22.63 9.25 6.23
N SER A 109 22.88 9.26 4.92
CA SER A 109 23.05 10.51 4.15
C SER A 109 21.77 11.33 3.94
N GLY A 110 20.60 10.74 4.21
CA GLY A 110 19.31 11.37 3.94
C GLY A 110 18.95 11.47 2.45
N THR A 111 19.84 11.11 1.53
CA THR A 111 19.62 11.24 0.08
C THR A 111 19.89 9.93 -0.66
N ILE A 112 19.22 9.70 -1.80
CA ILE A 112 19.59 8.61 -2.72
C ILE A 112 20.37 9.26 -3.85
N LYS A 113 21.64 8.86 -4.01
CA LYS A 113 22.39 9.22 -5.21
C LYS A 113 21.72 8.54 -6.40
N THR A 114 20.91 9.27 -7.14
CA THR A 114 20.55 8.87 -8.51
C THR A 114 21.83 8.93 -9.32
N LEU A 115 22.38 7.76 -9.64
CA LEU A 115 23.40 7.60 -10.68
C LEU A 115 22.85 8.02 -12.03
#